data_AF-A0A4Y2JZQ8-F1
#
_entry.id   AF-A0A4Y2JZQ8-F1
#
_cell.length_a   1.000
_cell.length_b   1.000
_cell.length_c   1.000
_cell.angle_alpha   90.00
_cell.angle_beta   90.00
_cell.angle_gamma   90.00
#
_symmetry.space_group_name_H-M   'P 1'
#
loop_
_entity.id
_entity.type
_entity.pdbx_description
1 polymer ?
#
loop_
_entity_poly.entity_id
_entity_poly.type
_entity_poly.pdbx_seq_one_letter_code
_entity_poly.pdbx_strand_id
1 'polypeptide(L)'
;MARARDTLLGSKRRRRGGGLLVWEGIATNGRTDLYVFAGGSVTDVRYRDEILRPLMRPFIAAVGTEAIFMDDNARPHRARLVRSYLESETIPQMTWPARSPDLNPIEHVRDMLGRLIAGCSVPPGTLHELQQALLQEWALLPQAINDTIASMPRRCQACISARGIIPVISVPFSRK
;
A
#
# COMPACT_ATOMS: atom_id res chain seq x y z
N MET A 1 -1.60 0.72 10.95
CA MET A 1 -2.09 0.98 9.58
C MET A 1 -1.69 -0.22 8.72
N ALA A 2 -2.37 -0.57 7.64
CA ALA A 2 -1.94 -1.64 6.74
C ALA A 2 -2.59 -1.31 5.40
N ARG A 3 -1.83 -1.12 4.32
CA ARG A 3 -2.39 -0.66 3.05
C ARG A 3 -1.60 -1.14 1.88
N ALA A 4 -2.31 -1.54 0.84
CA ALA A 4 -1.70 -2.03 -0.36
C ALA A 4 -2.53 -1.79 -1.62
N ARG A 5 -1.85 -1.84 -2.75
CA ARG A 5 -2.35 -1.50 -4.08
C ARG A 5 -1.62 -2.34 -5.12
N ASP A 6 -2.23 -2.68 -6.25
CA ASP A 6 -1.51 -3.35 -7.34
C ASP A 6 -1.13 -2.32 -8.40
N THR A 7 0.15 -1.94 -8.47
CA THR A 7 0.67 -1.09 -9.55
C THR A 7 2.07 -1.52 -9.97
N LEU A 8 2.29 -1.60 -11.28
CA LEU A 8 3.54 -1.92 -11.95
C LEU A 8 4.67 -0.93 -11.57
N LEU A 9 5.74 -1.42 -10.96
CA LEU A 9 7.01 -0.67 -10.90
C LEU A 9 7.80 -0.99 -12.18
N GLY A 10 7.88 -0.01 -13.08
CA GLY A 10 8.61 -0.14 -14.35
C GLY A 10 9.29 1.17 -14.74
N SER A 11 10.58 1.08 -15.05
CA SER A 11 11.37 2.13 -15.71
C SER A 11 10.62 2.69 -16.92
N LYS A 12 10.51 4.02 -17.02
CA LYS A 12 9.95 4.71 -18.19
C LYS A 12 10.82 4.45 -19.43
N ARG A 13 10.60 3.32 -20.11
CA ARG A 13 10.84 3.15 -21.55
C ARG A 13 9.77 2.22 -22.12
N ARG A 14 9.02 2.72 -23.11
CA ARG A 14 8.06 1.95 -23.90
C ARG A 14 8.75 0.72 -24.50
N ARG A 15 8.52 -0.45 -23.90
CA ARG A 15 8.52 -1.75 -24.58
C ARG A 15 7.36 -2.56 -23.99
N ARG A 16 6.59 -3.21 -24.87
CA ARG A 16 5.69 -4.31 -24.50
C ARG A 16 6.53 -5.39 -23.81
N GLY A 17 6.57 -5.40 -22.48
CA GLY A 17 7.35 -6.34 -21.68
C GLY A 17 6.88 -6.25 -20.24
N GLY A 18 6.47 -7.39 -19.67
CA GLY A 18 5.78 -7.48 -18.37
C GLY A 18 6.52 -6.74 -17.26
N GLY A 19 5.75 -6.07 -16.39
CA GLY A 19 6.24 -5.60 -15.10
C GLY A 19 5.80 -6.53 -13.98
N LEU A 20 6.41 -6.40 -12.81
CA LEU A 20 5.97 -7.11 -11.62
C LEU A 20 4.71 -6.45 -11.05
N LEU A 21 3.71 -7.27 -10.72
CA LEU A 21 2.60 -6.86 -9.90
C LEU A 21 2.92 -7.21 -8.45
N VAL A 22 2.89 -6.19 -7.60
CA VAL A 22 3.35 -6.26 -6.22
C VAL A 22 2.31 -5.67 -5.28
N TRP A 23 2.16 -6.30 -4.11
CA TRP A 23 1.32 -5.86 -3.02
C TRP A 23 2.11 -5.85 -1.71
N GLU A 24 1.88 -4.84 -0.90
CA GLU A 24 2.56 -4.67 0.38
C GLU A 24 1.72 -3.79 1.31
N GLY A 25 1.73 -4.07 2.61
CA GLY A 25 1.00 -3.35 3.66
C GLY A 25 1.92 -2.71 4.68
N ILE A 26 1.62 -1.48 5.13
CA ILE A 26 2.44 -0.74 6.11
C ILE A 26 1.65 -0.24 7.32
N ALA A 27 2.25 -0.36 8.51
CA ALA A 27 1.81 0.12 9.81
C ALA A 27 2.88 0.96 10.49
N THR A 28 2.48 1.76 11.47
CA THR A 28 3.43 2.20 12.49
C THR A 28 4.02 0.96 13.16
N ASN A 29 5.34 0.85 13.14
CA ASN A 29 6.12 -0.27 13.68
C ASN A 29 5.81 -1.64 13.06
N GLY A 30 5.28 -1.68 11.83
CA GLY A 30 4.99 -2.95 11.17
C GLY A 30 4.90 -2.83 9.65
N ARG A 31 5.20 -3.91 8.97
CA ARG A 31 4.93 -4.06 7.54
C ARG A 31 4.62 -5.52 7.23
N THR A 32 3.86 -5.75 6.17
CA THR A 32 3.75 -7.10 5.61
C THR A 32 5.03 -7.46 4.87
N ASP A 33 5.17 -8.74 4.56
CA ASP A 33 6.04 -9.13 3.45
C ASP A 33 5.50 -8.58 2.13
N LEU A 34 6.40 -8.39 1.19
CA LEU A 34 6.09 -7.92 -0.16
C LEU A 34 5.64 -9.13 -0.98
N TYR A 35 4.39 -9.10 -1.43
CA TYR A 35 3.79 -10.16 -2.21
C TYR A 35 3.93 -9.87 -3.70
N VAL A 36 4.41 -10.83 -4.48
CA VAL A 36 4.57 -10.71 -5.93
C VAL A 36 3.61 -11.66 -6.61
N PHE A 37 2.68 -11.13 -7.41
CA PHE A 37 1.73 -11.96 -8.14
C PHE A 37 2.41 -12.71 -9.29
N ALA A 38 2.05 -13.97 -9.46
CA ALA A 38 2.41 -14.75 -10.63
C ALA A 38 1.60 -14.30 -11.86
N GLY A 39 2.03 -13.20 -12.49
CA GLY A 39 1.46 -12.66 -13.73
C GLY A 39 -0.05 -12.36 -13.70
N GLY A 40 -0.61 -12.05 -14.88
CA GLY A 40 -2.03 -11.75 -15.05
C GLY A 40 -2.47 -10.40 -14.49
N SER A 41 -3.77 -10.26 -14.22
CA SER A 41 -4.35 -9.10 -13.53
C SER A 41 -4.82 -9.49 -12.14
N VAL A 42 -4.88 -8.53 -11.22
CA VAL A 42 -5.47 -8.76 -9.89
C VAL A 42 -6.99 -8.61 -9.98
N THR A 43 -7.69 -9.72 -9.82
CA THR A 43 -9.15 -9.76 -9.71
C THR A 43 -9.56 -9.63 -8.24
N ASP A 44 -10.85 -9.40 -7.98
CA ASP A 44 -11.39 -9.39 -6.62
C ASP A 44 -11.23 -10.73 -5.90
N VAL A 45 -11.37 -11.85 -6.62
CA VAL A 45 -11.11 -13.20 -6.09
C VAL A 45 -9.65 -13.35 -5.69
N ARG A 46 -8.71 -12.99 -6.57
CA ARG A 46 -7.27 -13.05 -6.27
C ARG A 46 -6.91 -12.14 -5.10
N TYR A 47 -7.45 -10.93 -5.07
CA TYR A 47 -7.24 -10.01 -3.95
C TYR A 47 -7.76 -10.58 -2.63
N ARG A 48 -8.91 -11.25 -2.62
CA ARG A 48 -9.40 -11.90 -1.39
C ARG A 48 -8.50 -13.07 -0.97
N ASP A 49 -8.15 -13.94 -1.91
CA ASP A 49 -7.55 -15.26 -1.60
C ASP A 49 -6.03 -15.25 -1.49
N GLU A 50 -5.34 -14.43 -2.30
CA GLU A 50 -3.87 -14.31 -2.28
C GLU A 50 -3.39 -13.24 -1.32
N ILE A 51 -4.25 -12.27 -0.97
CA ILE A 51 -3.85 -11.10 -0.19
C ILE A 51 -4.64 -10.98 1.12
N LEU A 52 -5.96 -10.79 1.06
CA LEU A 52 -6.69 -10.36 2.25
C LEU A 52 -6.72 -11.44 3.34
N ARG A 53 -6.97 -12.68 2.95
CA ARG A 53 -6.97 -13.83 3.85
C ARG A 53 -5.59 -14.18 4.40
N PRO A 54 -4.57 -14.46 3.56
CA PRO A 54 -3.31 -14.99 4.06
C PRO A 54 -2.38 -13.92 4.64
N LEU A 55 -2.45 -12.67 4.16
CA LEU A 55 -1.46 -11.65 4.47
C LEU A 55 -2.04 -10.51 5.28
N MET A 56 -3.12 -9.89 4.80
CA MET A 56 -3.68 -8.71 5.45
C MET A 56 -4.31 -9.05 6.80
N ARG A 57 -5.14 -10.10 6.89
CA ARG A 57 -5.91 -10.41 8.11
C ARG A 57 -5.00 -10.72 9.30
N PRO A 58 -4.00 -11.62 9.20
CA PRO A 58 -3.04 -11.83 10.29
C PRO A 58 -2.28 -10.56 10.66
N PHE A 59 -1.93 -9.74 9.67
CA PHE A 59 -1.20 -8.50 9.91
C PHE A 59 -2.04 -7.47 10.69
N ILE A 60 -3.31 -7.28 10.33
CA ILE A 60 -4.22 -6.40 11.09
C ILE A 60 -4.38 -6.91 12.53
N ALA A 61 -4.55 -8.22 12.72
CA ALA A 61 -4.64 -8.82 14.05
C ALA A 61 -3.36 -8.56 14.90
N ALA A 62 -2.18 -8.57 14.27
CA ALA A 62 -0.91 -8.26 14.94
C ALA A 62 -0.73 -6.77 15.24
N VAL A 63 -1.26 -5.87 14.39
CA VAL A 63 -1.21 -4.42 14.60
C VAL A 63 -2.14 -3.98 15.74
N GLY A 64 -3.30 -4.64 15.89
CA GLY A 64 -4.24 -4.41 17.00
C GLY A 64 -5.67 -4.13 16.53
N THR A 65 -6.63 -4.27 17.46
CA THR A 65 -8.08 -4.21 17.20
C THR A 65 -8.58 -2.84 16.75
N GLU A 66 -7.85 -1.77 17.06
CA GLU A 66 -8.18 -0.40 16.64
C GLU A 66 -7.65 -0.04 15.24
N ALA A 67 -7.08 -1.01 14.53
CA ALA A 67 -6.52 -0.77 13.21
C ALA A 67 -7.62 -0.55 12.16
N ILE A 68 -7.53 0.57 11.46
CA ILE A 68 -8.38 0.88 10.30
C ILE A 68 -7.62 0.50 9.02
N PHE A 69 -8.26 -0.32 8.18
CA PHE A 69 -7.74 -0.70 6.88
C PHE A 69 -7.93 0.43 5.86
N MET A 70 -6.92 0.66 5.03
CA MET A 70 -6.90 1.75 4.07
C MET A 70 -6.47 1.21 2.70
N ASP A 71 -7.16 1.58 1.62
CA ASP A 71 -6.81 1.24 0.23
C ASP A 71 -7.16 2.38 -0.74
N ASP A 72 -6.74 2.30 -2.00
CA ASP A 72 -6.85 3.36 -3.02
C ASP A 72 -8.17 3.37 -3.82
N ASN A 73 -9.17 2.59 -3.39
CA ASN A 73 -10.41 2.38 -4.13
C ASN A 73 -10.25 1.72 -5.52
N ALA A 74 -9.18 0.96 -5.78
CA ALA A 74 -9.08 0.19 -7.02
C ALA A 74 -10.30 -0.73 -7.21
N ARG A 75 -10.64 -1.03 -8.47
CA ARG A 75 -11.86 -1.81 -8.81
C ARG A 75 -11.96 -3.14 -8.04
N PRO A 76 -10.90 -3.97 -7.90
CA PRO A 76 -10.97 -5.18 -7.09
C PRO A 76 -11.29 -4.93 -5.61
N HIS A 77 -10.72 -3.86 -5.03
CA HIS A 77 -10.91 -3.52 -3.61
C HIS A 77 -12.35 -3.10 -3.28
N ARG A 78 -13.08 -2.60 -4.29
CA ARG A 78 -14.47 -2.12 -4.16
C ARG A 78 -15.50 -3.15 -4.62
N ALA A 79 -15.06 -4.30 -5.11
CA ALA A 79 -15.94 -5.40 -5.48
C ALA A 79 -16.79 -5.84 -4.28
N ARG A 80 -18.01 -6.32 -4.56
CA ARG A 80 -18.92 -6.83 -3.52
C ARG A 80 -18.26 -7.94 -2.71
N LEU A 81 -17.52 -8.83 -3.38
CA LEU A 81 -16.81 -9.94 -2.75
C LEU A 81 -15.84 -9.47 -1.66
N VAL A 82 -15.05 -8.43 -1.95
CA VAL A 82 -14.06 -7.88 -1.03
C VAL A 82 -14.74 -7.15 0.12
N ARG A 83 -15.78 -6.35 -0.16
CA ARG A 83 -16.55 -5.65 0.88
C ARG A 83 -17.19 -6.63 1.87
N SER A 84 -17.88 -7.64 1.37
CA SER A 84 -18.51 -8.66 2.22
C SER A 84 -17.48 -9.44 3.05
N TYR A 85 -16.27 -9.68 2.51
CA TYR A 85 -15.20 -10.30 3.28
C TYR A 85 -14.72 -9.39 4.43
N LEU A 86 -14.43 -8.11 4.16
CA LEU A 86 -14.01 -7.16 5.20
C LEU A 86 -15.07 -6.99 6.29
N GLU A 87 -16.35 -6.93 5.91
CA GLU A 87 -17.49 -6.90 6.84
C GLU A 87 -17.55 -8.16 7.71
N SER A 88 -17.40 -9.35 7.12
CA SER A 88 -17.44 -10.62 7.86
C SER A 88 -16.30 -10.79 8.86
N GLU A 89 -15.15 -10.18 8.58
CA GLU A 89 -13.98 -10.17 9.46
C GLU A 89 -13.99 -8.99 10.43
N THR A 90 -15.04 -8.15 10.41
CA THR A 90 -15.17 -6.94 11.25
C THR A 90 -13.98 -5.99 11.08
N ILE A 91 -13.43 -5.88 9.86
CA ILE A 91 -12.30 -4.99 9.57
C ILE A 91 -12.86 -3.63 9.12
N PRO A 92 -12.71 -2.57 9.93
CA PRO A 92 -13.15 -1.24 9.52
C PRO A 92 -12.29 -0.74 8.36
N GLN A 93 -12.93 -0.31 7.28
CA GLN A 93 -12.28 0.25 6.10
C GLN A 93 -12.46 1.77 6.07
N MET A 94 -11.36 2.51 5.94
CA MET A 94 -11.38 3.97 5.80
C MET A 94 -12.05 4.35 4.48
N THR A 95 -12.97 5.32 4.55
CA THR A 95 -13.49 5.99 3.36
C THR A 95 -12.41 6.90 2.81
N TRP A 96 -11.96 6.64 1.58
CA TRP A 96 -10.86 7.38 0.95
C TRP A 96 -11.37 8.26 -0.20
N PRO A 97 -11.00 9.54 -0.28
CA PRO A 97 -11.30 10.35 -1.45
C PRO A 97 -10.64 9.80 -2.72
N ALA A 98 -11.38 9.82 -3.82
CA ALA A 98 -10.82 9.48 -5.12
C ALA A 98 -9.74 10.50 -5.52
N ARG A 99 -8.68 10.02 -6.19
CA ARG A 99 -7.60 10.85 -6.75
C ARG A 99 -6.75 11.62 -5.72
N SER A 100 -6.58 11.07 -4.52
CA SER A 100 -5.69 11.64 -3.50
C SER A 100 -4.46 10.76 -3.22
N PRO A 101 -3.54 10.58 -4.19
CA PRO A 101 -2.30 9.82 -3.98
C PRO A 101 -1.39 10.51 -2.95
N ASP A 102 -1.44 11.84 -2.86
CA ASP A 102 -0.63 12.65 -1.91
C ASP A 102 -1.00 12.39 -0.45
N LEU A 103 -2.15 11.77 -0.20
CA LEU A 103 -2.57 11.36 1.14
C LEU A 103 -2.36 9.86 1.36
N ASN A 104 -1.79 9.14 0.38
CA ASN A 104 -1.46 7.74 0.53
C ASN A 104 0.01 7.58 1.00
N PRO A 105 0.27 7.09 2.23
CA PRO A 105 1.62 6.83 2.69
C PRO A 105 2.32 5.75 1.84
N ILE A 106 1.60 4.74 1.32
CA ILE A 106 2.24 3.65 0.56
C ILE A 106 2.80 4.13 -0.79
N GLU A 107 2.19 5.14 -1.42
CA GLU A 107 2.75 5.70 -2.68
C GLU A 107 4.11 6.34 -2.44
N HIS A 108 4.33 6.92 -1.27
CA HIS A 108 5.61 7.54 -0.93
C HIS A 108 6.67 6.47 -0.68
N VAL A 109 6.31 5.40 0.04
CA VAL A 109 7.22 4.26 0.24
C VAL A 109 7.54 3.57 -1.09
N ARG A 110 6.57 3.44 -2.00
CA ARG A 110 6.79 2.92 -3.37
C ARG A 110 7.72 3.80 -4.18
N ASP A 111 7.54 5.11 -4.11
CA ASP A 111 8.43 6.06 -4.79
C ASP A 111 9.85 5.98 -4.24
N MET A 112 10.02 5.87 -2.92
CA MET A 112 11.32 5.62 -2.29
C MET A 112 11.95 4.31 -2.78
N LEU A 113 11.19 3.22 -2.79
CA LEU A 113 11.64 1.92 -3.27
C LEU A 113 12.06 1.99 -4.76
N GLY A 114 11.26 2.67 -5.59
CA GLY A 114 11.59 2.89 -7.00
C GLY A 114 12.89 3.69 -7.20
N ARG A 115 13.15 4.69 -6.36
CA ARG A 115 14.40 5.47 -6.38
C ARG A 115 15.61 4.65 -5.93
N LEU A 116 15.45 3.81 -4.91
CA LEU A 116 16.52 2.90 -4.45
C LEU A 116 16.94 1.96 -5.58
N ILE A 117 15.97 1.30 -6.22
CA ILE A 117 16.23 0.41 -7.35
C ILE A 117 16.85 1.15 -8.55
N ALA A 118 16.40 2.37 -8.84
CA ALA A 118 16.96 3.19 -9.91
C ALA A 118 18.39 3.69 -9.61
N GLY A 119 18.76 3.79 -8.33
CA GLY A 119 20.07 4.21 -7.87
C GLY A 119 21.10 3.08 -7.78
N CYS A 120 20.69 1.82 -7.92
CA CYS A 120 21.60 0.67 -7.91
C CYS A 120 22.65 0.78 -9.03
N SER A 121 23.92 0.55 -8.70
CA SER A 121 25.03 0.60 -9.66
C SER A 121 24.86 -0.42 -10.79
N VAL A 122 24.23 -1.56 -10.49
CA VAL A 122 23.81 -2.56 -11.47
C VAL A 122 22.28 -2.63 -11.42
N PRO A 123 21.57 -2.04 -12.40
CA PRO A 123 20.12 -2.10 -12.42
C PRO A 123 19.64 -3.52 -12.75
N PRO A 124 18.51 -3.98 -12.17
CA PRO A 124 17.96 -5.29 -12.49
C PRO A 124 17.67 -5.44 -13.99
N GLY A 125 18.25 -6.44 -14.63
CA GLY A 125 18.08 -6.76 -16.05
C GLY A 125 16.94 -7.75 -16.31
N THR A 126 16.53 -8.52 -15.29
CA THR A 126 15.43 -9.49 -15.37
C THR A 126 14.32 -9.23 -14.35
N LEU A 127 13.13 -9.79 -14.57
CA LEU A 127 12.03 -9.70 -13.58
C LEU A 127 12.38 -10.41 -12.26
N HIS A 128 13.17 -11.49 -12.33
CA HIS A 128 13.63 -12.18 -11.13
C HIS A 128 14.58 -11.31 -10.32
N GLU A 129 15.57 -10.69 -10.97
CA GLU A 129 16.48 -9.74 -10.32
C GLU A 129 15.72 -8.56 -9.72
N LEU A 130 14.73 -8.03 -10.44
CA LEU A 130 13.89 -6.93 -9.94
C LEU A 130 13.12 -7.36 -8.70
N GLN A 131 12.55 -8.57 -8.70
CA GLN A 131 11.87 -9.12 -7.52
C GLN A 131 12.82 -9.26 -6.33
N GLN A 132 14.03 -9.79 -6.53
CA GLN A 132 15.01 -9.94 -5.45
C GLN A 132 15.43 -8.59 -4.88
N ALA A 133 15.72 -7.62 -5.75
CA ALA A 133 16.10 -6.28 -5.33
C ALA A 133 14.96 -5.60 -4.55
N LEU A 134 13.70 -5.74 -4.99
CA LEU A 134 12.54 -5.20 -4.26
C LEU A 134 12.40 -5.84 -2.87
N LEU A 135 12.57 -7.15 -2.74
CA LEU A 135 12.49 -7.84 -1.45
C LEU A 135 13.61 -7.41 -0.50
N GLN A 136 14.82 -7.24 -1.00
CA GLN A 136 15.98 -6.79 -0.22
C GLN A 136 15.80 -5.35 0.28
N GLU A 137 15.45 -4.42 -0.61
CA GLU A 137 15.25 -3.02 -0.24
C GLU A 137 14.06 -2.86 0.70
N TRP A 138 12.95 -3.58 0.46
CA TRP A 138 11.79 -3.59 1.35
C TRP A 138 12.15 -3.99 2.79
N ALA A 139 13.12 -4.90 2.95
CA ALA A 139 13.58 -5.33 4.27
C ALA A 139 14.24 -4.21 5.08
N LEU A 140 14.81 -3.21 4.40
CA LEU A 140 15.58 -2.11 4.99
C LEU A 140 14.74 -0.86 5.27
N LEU A 141 13.47 -0.82 4.85
CA LEU A 141 12.59 0.34 4.99
C LEU A 141 11.80 0.53 6.30
N PRO A 142 11.89 -0.27 7.39
CA PRO A 142 11.05 -0.06 8.58
C PRO A 142 11.06 1.37 9.14
N GLN A 143 12.23 2.01 9.26
CA GLN A 143 12.32 3.38 9.78
C GLN A 143 11.70 4.39 8.82
N ALA A 144 12.00 4.29 7.52
CA ALA A 144 11.43 5.16 6.50
C ALA A 144 9.89 5.06 6.42
N ILE A 145 9.35 3.86 6.61
CA ILE A 145 7.90 3.63 6.69
C ILE A 145 7.32 4.39 7.89
N ASN A 146 7.93 4.26 9.07
CA ASN A 146 7.52 4.97 10.27
C ASN A 146 7.55 6.49 10.08
N ASP A 147 8.62 7.03 9.52
CA ASP A 147 8.76 8.46 9.27
C ASP A 147 7.71 8.96 8.27
N THR A 148 7.42 8.16 7.24
CA THR A 148 6.37 8.46 6.25
C THR A 148 4.99 8.51 6.91
N ILE A 149 4.67 7.54 7.78
CA ILE A 149 3.39 7.51 8.50
C ILE A 149 3.31 8.69 9.49
N ALA A 150 4.40 8.97 10.24
CA ALA A 150 4.47 10.10 11.16
C ALA A 150 4.34 11.46 10.46
N SER A 151 4.67 11.55 9.16
CA SER A 151 4.52 12.77 8.37
C SER A 151 3.06 13.08 7.99
N MET A 152 2.15 12.12 8.11
CA MET A 152 0.79 12.23 7.57
C MET A 152 -0.04 13.39 8.12
N PRO A 153 -0.05 13.69 9.43
CA PRO A 153 -0.80 14.83 9.94
C PRO A 153 -0.43 16.15 9.26
N ARG A 154 0.87 16.37 9.01
CA ARG A 154 1.38 17.55 8.31
C ARG A 154 0.94 17.59 6.85
N ARG A 155 0.98 16.44 6.15
CA ARG A 155 0.56 16.33 4.75
C ARG A 155 -0.94 16.55 4.58
N CYS A 156 -1.75 15.98 5.48
CA CYS A 156 -3.18 16.26 5.55
C CYS A 156 -3.44 17.76 5.74
N GLN A 157 -2.73 18.40 6.70
CA GLN A 157 -2.88 19.83 6.94
C GLN A 157 -2.50 20.67 5.71
N ALA A 158 -1.42 20.32 5.01
CA ALA A 158 -1.02 20.99 3.78
C ALA A 158 -2.08 20.86 2.67
N CYS A 159 -2.70 19.67 2.55
CA CYS A 159 -3.78 19.44 1.59
C CYS A 159 -5.04 20.27 1.91
N ILE A 160 -5.42 20.37 3.19
CA ILE A 160 -6.52 21.23 3.66
C ILE A 160 -6.22 22.70 3.31
N SER A 161 -5.02 23.18 3.64
CA SER A 161 -4.60 24.56 3.36
C SER A 161 -4.58 24.89 1.87
N ALA A 162 -4.26 23.91 1.02
CA ALA A 162 -4.28 24.05 -0.43
C ALA A 162 -5.69 23.99 -1.06
N ARG A 163 -6.75 23.88 -0.25
CA ARG A 163 -8.14 23.63 -0.69
C ARG A 163 -8.29 22.37 -1.55
N GLY A 164 -7.40 21.39 -1.37
CA GLY A 164 -7.59 20.06 -1.92
C GLY A 164 -8.82 19.42 -1.26
N ILE A 165 -9.65 18.74 -2.05
CA ILE A 165 -10.88 18.11 -1.55
C ILE A 165 -10.49 16.99 -0.58
N ILE A 166 -10.64 17.23 0.72
CA ILE A 166 -10.73 16.19 1.75
C ILE A 166 -12.20 16.12 2.18
N PRO A 167 -12.94 15.03 1.93
CA PRO A 167 -14.14 14.77 2.69
C PRO A 167 -13.70 14.56 4.13
N VAL A 168 -13.94 15.58 4.96
CA VAL A 168 -13.65 15.61 6.38
C VAL A 168 -14.35 14.42 7.05
N ILE A 169 -13.58 13.45 7.54
CA ILE A 169 -14.03 12.61 8.66
C ILE A 169 -13.13 13.00 9.83
N SER A 170 -13.62 13.95 10.61
CA SER A 170 -13.06 14.27 11.92
C SER A 170 -13.21 13.04 12.81
N VAL A 171 -12.10 12.35 13.12
CA VAL A 171 -12.05 11.42 14.26
C VAL A 171 -11.36 12.18 15.39
N PRO A 172 -12.03 12.42 16.53
CA PRO A 172 -11.45 13.21 17.61
C PRO A 172 -10.29 12.44 18.24
N PHE A 173 -9.10 13.04 18.25
CA PHE A 173 -7.94 12.57 18.98
C PHE A 173 -8.15 12.86 20.47
N SER A 174 -8.56 11.86 21.25
CA SER A 174 -8.57 11.97 22.72
C SER A 174 -7.20 11.54 23.25
N ARG A 175 -6.41 12.49 23.74
CA ARG A 175 -5.28 12.21 24.62
C ARG A 175 -5.81 11.73 25.97
N LYS A 176 -5.21 10.69 26.53
CA LYS A 176 -4.92 10.60 27.95
C LYS A 176 -3.44 10.34 28.10
#